data_AF-A0A1S4FMR0-F1
#
_entry.id   AF-A0A1S4FMR0-F1
#
_cell.length_a   1.000
_cell.length_b   1.000
_cell.length_c   1.000
_cell.angle_alpha   90.00
_cell.angle_beta   90.00
_cell.angle_gamma   90.00
#
_symmetry.space_group_name_H-M   'P 1'
#
loop_
_entity.id
_entity.type
_entity.pdbx_description
1 polymer ?
#
loop_
_entity_poly.entity_id
_entity_poly.type
_entity_poly.pdbx_seq_one_letter_code
_entity_poly.pdbx_strand_id
1 'polypeptide(L)'
;MKSLAIVAFLLFGTIHSINAVIYEKHCLIFEESYNFDESRYAGKWYEIRRLYDPNDVELEDCVQEQYTQAEDDKLNFDILRAVQEGPTGEVIYSTGTATPKVFRNSKVPQFIVRYNTTDPADPDTSMDVVQTDYLNYAIVYSCNPVNTTTVSEFAWIISREPVLKKHTADLINKFVDVHFNHPEHKWRTTEQSDKTCKPNTLPPSSAAIRTTLYSSLVQITVALLVAKMLL
;
A
#
# COMPACT_ATOMS: atom_id res chain seq x y z
N MET A 1 -81.56 19.65 -15.72
CA MET A 1 -80.21 20.25 -15.64
C MET A 1 -79.34 19.33 -14.80
N LYS A 2 -78.37 18.65 -15.42
CA LYS A 2 -77.45 17.72 -14.75
C LYS A 2 -76.16 18.48 -14.43
N SER A 3 -75.83 18.66 -13.15
CA SER A 3 -74.54 19.20 -12.74
C SER A 3 -73.60 18.04 -12.43
N LEU A 4 -72.59 17.85 -13.28
CA LEU A 4 -71.54 16.85 -13.15
C LEU A 4 -70.47 17.42 -12.20
N ALA A 5 -70.31 16.85 -11.00
CA ALA A 5 -69.22 17.20 -10.11
C ALA A 5 -67.97 16.37 -10.50
N ILE A 6 -66.97 17.04 -11.06
CA ILE A 6 -65.66 16.45 -11.36
C ILE A 6 -64.85 16.44 -10.08
N VAL A 7 -64.62 15.26 -9.49
CA VAL A 7 -63.71 15.07 -8.37
C VAL A 7 -62.29 14.97 -8.92
N ALA A 8 -61.51 16.04 -8.79
CA ALA A 8 -60.09 16.04 -9.14
C ALA A 8 -59.30 15.34 -8.01
N PHE A 9 -58.85 14.10 -8.27
CA PHE A 9 -57.88 13.41 -7.43
C PHE A 9 -56.52 14.08 -7.57
N LEU A 10 -56.12 14.88 -6.59
CA LEU A 10 -54.76 15.42 -6.46
C LEU A 10 -53.81 14.28 -6.09
N LEU A 11 -53.09 13.75 -7.08
CA LEU A 11 -51.93 12.88 -6.87
C LEU A 11 -50.80 13.71 -6.24
N PHE A 12 -50.73 13.72 -4.91
CA PHE A 12 -49.53 14.18 -4.19
C PHE A 12 -48.43 13.13 -4.37
N GLY A 13 -47.69 13.22 -5.47
CA GLY A 13 -46.44 12.47 -5.63
C GLY A 13 -45.43 12.98 -4.59
N THR A 14 -44.99 12.10 -3.69
CA THR A 14 -43.90 12.42 -2.76
C THR A 14 -42.62 12.62 -3.57
N ILE A 15 -42.22 13.87 -3.77
CA ILE A 15 -40.92 14.22 -4.31
C ILE A 15 -39.89 13.76 -3.29
N HIS A 16 -39.30 12.58 -3.50
CA HIS A 16 -38.09 12.20 -2.80
C HIS A 16 -36.96 13.02 -3.42
N SER A 17 -36.57 14.10 -2.74
CA SER A 17 -35.34 14.82 -3.06
C SER A 17 -34.18 13.83 -2.90
N ILE A 18 -33.68 13.32 -4.02
CA ILE A 18 -32.42 12.62 -4.05
C ILE A 18 -31.38 13.70 -3.78
N ASN A 19 -30.99 13.88 -2.52
CA ASN A 19 -29.87 14.75 -2.18
C ASN A 19 -28.61 14.09 -2.75
N ALA A 20 -28.22 14.49 -3.96
CA ALA A 20 -26.93 14.14 -4.50
C ALA A 20 -25.89 14.94 -3.69
N VAL A 21 -25.16 14.25 -2.82
CA VAL A 21 -23.98 14.83 -2.17
C VAL A 21 -22.86 14.76 -3.20
N ILE A 22 -22.46 15.92 -3.73
CA ILE A 22 -21.30 16.05 -4.61
C ILE A 22 -20.10 16.25 -3.68
N TYR A 23 -19.24 15.23 -3.59
CA TYR A 23 -17.95 15.36 -2.92
C TYR A 23 -16.94 15.87 -3.93
N GLU A 24 -16.40 17.07 -3.73
CA GLU A 24 -15.18 17.46 -4.43
C GLU A 24 -14.03 16.62 -3.90
N LYS A 25 -13.40 15.84 -4.78
CA LYS A 25 -12.27 15.00 -4.38
C LYS A 25 -10.98 15.83 -4.45
N HIS A 26 -10.37 16.01 -3.29
CA HIS A 26 -9.05 16.61 -3.12
C HIS A 26 -8.11 15.57 -2.53
N CYS A 27 -6.81 15.67 -2.83
CA CYS A 27 -5.82 14.80 -2.19
C CYS A 27 -5.82 15.01 -0.67
N LEU A 28 -5.61 13.93 0.08
CA LEU A 28 -5.42 14.00 1.52
C LEU A 28 -4.15 14.78 1.85
N ILE A 29 -4.23 15.54 2.93
CA ILE A 29 -3.09 16.30 3.47
C ILE A 29 -2.63 15.62 4.75
N PHE A 30 -1.33 15.31 4.77
CA PHE A 30 -0.65 14.71 5.92
C PHE A 30 0.25 15.77 6.56
N GLU A 31 0.14 15.91 7.87
CA GLU A 31 0.87 16.91 8.66
C GLU A 31 2.06 16.29 9.41
N GLU A 32 2.18 14.97 9.35
CA GLU A 32 3.28 14.18 9.87
C GLU A 32 4.59 14.70 9.28
N SER A 33 5.57 14.92 10.15
CA SER A 33 6.91 15.32 9.73
C SER A 33 7.94 14.49 10.44
N TYR A 34 8.80 13.85 9.67
CA TYR A 34 9.91 13.09 10.20
C TYR A 34 11.05 13.04 9.20
N ASN A 35 12.27 12.92 9.72
CA ASN A 35 13.43 12.64 8.88
C ASN A 35 13.32 11.20 8.42
N PHE A 36 13.20 11.03 7.10
CA PHE A 36 13.22 9.71 6.49
C PHE A 36 14.63 9.11 6.61
N ASP A 37 14.68 7.80 6.86
CA ASP A 37 15.92 7.04 6.83
C ASP A 37 15.81 5.99 5.73
N GLU A 38 16.45 6.28 4.59
CA GLU A 38 16.40 5.46 3.40
C GLU A 38 16.98 4.07 3.65
N SER A 39 18.04 4.00 4.46
CA SER A 39 18.71 2.74 4.79
C SER A 39 17.82 1.81 5.60
N ARG A 40 17.00 2.38 6.50
CA ARG A 40 16.03 1.63 7.30
C ARG A 40 14.77 1.26 6.52
N TYR A 41 14.41 2.04 5.51
CA TYR A 41 13.27 1.74 4.63
C TYR A 41 13.60 0.66 3.61
N ALA A 42 14.86 0.58 3.14
CA ALA A 42 15.34 -0.46 2.26
C ALA A 42 15.00 -1.88 2.76
N GLY A 43 14.91 -2.84 1.85
CA GLY A 43 14.49 -4.21 2.14
C GLY A 43 13.16 -4.57 1.48
N LYS A 44 12.71 -5.79 1.78
CA LYS A 44 11.45 -6.32 1.28
C LYS A 44 10.24 -5.79 2.03
N TRP A 45 9.18 -5.55 1.29
CA TRP A 45 7.85 -5.18 1.76
C TRP A 45 6.79 -6.05 1.07
N TYR A 46 5.77 -6.44 1.82
CA TYR A 46 4.57 -7.14 1.36
C TYR A 46 3.43 -6.16 1.37
N GLU A 47 2.67 -6.06 0.29
CA GLU A 47 1.43 -5.29 0.30
C GLU A 47 0.35 -6.07 1.04
N ILE A 48 -0.24 -5.48 2.08
CA ILE A 48 -1.23 -6.14 2.92
C ILE A 48 -2.64 -5.65 2.60
N ARG A 49 -2.78 -4.34 2.35
CA ARG A 49 -4.04 -3.72 1.95
C ARG A 49 -3.75 -2.63 0.94
N ARG A 50 -4.69 -2.44 0.04
CA ARG A 50 -4.74 -1.27 -0.85
C ARG A 50 -6.08 -0.56 -0.77
N LEU A 51 -6.08 0.73 -1.08
CA LEU A 51 -7.32 1.45 -1.33
C LEU A 51 -8.04 0.75 -2.50
N TYR A 52 -9.31 0.47 -2.32
CA TYR A 52 -10.10 -0.24 -3.31
C TYR A 52 -10.40 0.68 -4.49
N ASP A 53 -9.87 0.31 -5.66
CA ASP A 53 -10.29 0.89 -6.93
C ASP A 53 -11.35 -0.03 -7.57
N PRO A 54 -12.59 0.46 -7.79
CA PRO A 54 -13.62 -0.31 -8.46
C PRO A 54 -13.29 -0.67 -9.92
N ASN A 55 -12.30 0.00 -10.52
CA ASN A 55 -11.85 -0.25 -11.88
C ASN A 55 -10.59 -1.13 -11.95
N ASP A 56 -10.02 -1.56 -10.82
CA ASP A 56 -8.90 -2.51 -10.81
C ASP A 56 -9.42 -3.89 -11.25
N VAL A 57 -9.24 -4.19 -12.54
CA VAL A 57 -9.71 -5.42 -13.19
C VAL A 57 -8.74 -6.58 -12.93
N GLU A 58 -7.48 -6.29 -12.62
CA GLU A 58 -6.41 -7.28 -12.58
C GLU A 58 -6.26 -7.93 -11.20
N LEU A 59 -6.85 -7.31 -10.17
CA LEU A 59 -6.95 -7.86 -8.81
C LEU A 59 -5.59 -8.40 -8.33
N GLU A 60 -4.52 -7.63 -8.55
CA GLU A 60 -3.17 -8.04 -8.19
C GLU A 60 -3.12 -8.49 -6.73
N ASP A 61 -2.55 -9.67 -6.53
CA ASP A 61 -2.30 -10.26 -5.23
C ASP A 61 -0.83 -10.67 -5.14
N CYS A 62 -0.40 -11.14 -3.98
CA CYS A 62 0.97 -11.59 -3.73
C CYS A 62 2.02 -10.51 -4.02
N VAL A 63 1.60 -9.24 -3.93
CA VAL A 63 2.41 -8.08 -4.30
C VAL A 63 3.52 -7.89 -3.28
N GLN A 64 4.75 -7.95 -3.77
CA GLN A 64 5.96 -7.86 -2.97
C GLN A 64 6.97 -6.98 -3.69
N GLU A 65 7.66 -6.13 -2.92
CA GLU A 65 8.63 -5.19 -3.47
C GLU A 65 9.90 -5.21 -2.64
N GLN A 66 11.05 -5.26 -3.31
CA GLN A 66 12.37 -5.14 -2.71
C GLN A 66 12.95 -3.79 -3.09
N TYR A 67 13.15 -2.93 -2.09
CA TYR A 67 13.81 -1.63 -2.23
C TYR A 67 15.28 -1.77 -1.89
N THR A 68 16.16 -1.36 -2.80
CA THR A 68 17.61 -1.41 -2.62
C THR A 68 18.18 -0.02 -2.83
N GLN A 69 18.96 0.51 -1.89
CA GLN A 69 19.56 1.84 -2.09
C GLN A 69 20.51 1.82 -3.28
N ALA A 70 20.29 2.73 -4.23
CA ALA A 70 21.09 2.83 -5.44
C ALA A 70 22.58 3.07 -5.09
N GLU A 71 23.49 2.62 -5.94
CA GLU A 71 24.93 2.75 -5.68
C GLU A 71 25.45 4.17 -5.86
N ASP A 72 24.88 4.89 -6.83
CA ASP A 72 25.25 6.24 -7.22
C ASP A 72 24.73 7.31 -6.25
N ASP A 73 23.50 7.16 -5.77
CA ASP A 73 22.90 8.02 -4.75
C ASP A 73 22.08 7.18 -3.76
N LYS A 74 22.55 7.13 -2.51
CA LYS A 74 21.92 6.35 -1.43
C LYS A 74 20.55 6.90 -1.00
N LEU A 75 20.16 8.07 -1.50
CA LEU A 75 18.80 8.57 -1.31
C LEU A 75 17.79 7.94 -2.29
N ASN A 76 18.27 7.39 -3.41
CA ASN A 76 17.45 6.70 -4.40
C ASN A 76 17.29 5.21 -4.07
N PHE A 77 16.22 4.60 -4.57
CA PHE A 77 16.02 3.16 -4.54
C PHE A 77 15.90 2.58 -5.94
N ASP A 78 16.56 1.45 -6.16
CA ASP A 78 16.18 0.47 -7.17
C ASP A 78 15.10 -0.45 -6.59
N ILE A 79 14.07 -0.73 -7.38
CA ILE A 79 12.91 -1.54 -7.00
C ILE A 79 12.86 -2.78 -7.87
N LEU A 80 12.72 -3.94 -7.23
CA LEU A 80 12.27 -5.16 -7.89
C LEU A 80 10.91 -5.54 -7.30
N ARG A 81 9.90 -5.63 -8.15
CA ARG A 81 8.52 -5.95 -7.78
C ARG A 81 8.13 -7.30 -8.34
N ALA A 82 7.37 -8.06 -7.57
CA ALA A 82 6.76 -9.32 -7.97
C ALA A 82 5.27 -9.30 -7.62
N VAL A 83 4.42 -9.71 -8.57
CA VAL A 83 2.96 -9.78 -8.40
C VAL A 83 2.38 -11.03 -9.02
N GLN A 84 1.14 -11.35 -8.66
CA GLN A 84 0.37 -12.41 -9.27
C GLN A 84 -1.04 -11.91 -9.59
N GLU A 85 -1.51 -12.17 -10.82
CA GLU A 85 -2.88 -11.86 -11.23
C GLU A 85 -3.79 -13.06 -10.98
N GLY A 86 -4.69 -12.92 -10.01
CA GLY A 86 -5.60 -13.99 -9.61
C GLY A 86 -4.90 -15.21 -8.95
N PRO A 87 -5.68 -16.23 -8.55
CA PRO A 87 -5.18 -17.33 -7.73
C PRO A 87 -4.31 -18.33 -8.50
N THR A 88 -4.32 -18.33 -9.82
CA THR A 88 -3.57 -19.26 -10.68
C THR A 88 -2.54 -18.58 -11.56
N GLY A 89 -2.47 -17.24 -11.54
CA GLY A 89 -1.54 -16.46 -12.35
C GLY A 89 -0.09 -16.86 -12.11
N GLU A 90 0.77 -16.64 -13.10
CA GLU A 90 2.22 -16.74 -12.90
C GLU A 90 2.75 -15.50 -12.19
N VAL A 91 3.94 -15.63 -11.60
CA VAL A 91 4.61 -14.47 -10.99
C VAL A 91 5.12 -13.56 -12.09
N ILE A 92 4.67 -12.30 -12.07
CA ILE A 92 5.08 -11.24 -12.98
C ILE A 92 6.07 -10.34 -12.25
N TYR A 93 7.16 -9.97 -12.92
CA TYR A 93 8.19 -9.12 -12.37
C TYR A 93 8.25 -7.78 -13.10
N SER A 94 8.49 -6.71 -12.34
CA SER A 94 8.84 -5.40 -12.87
C SER A 94 10.01 -4.80 -12.11
N THR A 95 10.78 -3.95 -12.79
CA THR A 95 11.84 -3.16 -12.18
C THR A 95 11.45 -1.70 -12.17
N GLY A 96 11.95 -0.96 -11.20
CA GLY A 96 11.67 0.47 -11.10
C GLY A 96 12.71 1.23 -10.31
N THR A 97 12.50 2.53 -10.22
CA THR A 97 13.31 3.44 -9.40
C THR A 97 12.40 4.32 -8.56
N ALA A 98 12.82 4.64 -7.34
CA ALA A 98 12.22 5.69 -6.53
C ALA A 98 13.28 6.75 -6.22
N THR A 99 13.00 7.98 -6.58
CA THR A 99 13.91 9.12 -6.38
C THR A 99 13.24 10.15 -5.46
N PRO A 100 13.90 10.62 -4.39
CA PRO A 100 13.32 11.62 -3.52
C PRO A 100 12.97 12.87 -4.31
N LYS A 101 11.80 13.43 -4.02
CA LYS A 101 11.38 14.72 -4.58
C LYS A 101 11.10 15.70 -3.46
N VAL A 102 11.84 16.79 -3.47
CA VAL A 102 11.52 17.92 -2.60
C VAL A 102 10.40 18.73 -3.26
N PHE A 103 9.15 18.45 -2.91
CA PHE A 103 8.07 19.38 -3.22
C PHE A 103 8.00 20.49 -2.16
N ARG A 104 7.55 21.67 -2.59
CA ARG A 104 7.27 22.81 -1.70
C ARG A 104 6.28 22.39 -0.61
N ASN A 105 6.65 22.63 0.65
CA ASN A 105 5.82 22.56 1.85
C ASN A 105 5.25 21.18 2.25
N SER A 106 5.66 20.08 1.61
CA SER A 106 5.30 18.76 2.15
C SER A 106 6.13 18.44 3.39
N LYS A 107 5.46 17.93 4.41
CA LYS A 107 6.09 17.52 5.68
C LYS A 107 6.46 16.04 5.70
N VAL A 108 5.83 15.25 4.82
CA VAL A 108 6.06 13.82 4.66
C VAL A 108 7.13 13.54 3.59
N PRO A 109 7.90 12.46 3.71
CA PRO A 109 8.84 12.02 2.66
C PRO A 109 8.13 11.67 1.35
N GLN A 110 8.62 12.21 0.22
CA GLN A 110 8.02 12.01 -1.10
C GLN A 110 9.03 11.52 -2.12
N PHE A 111 8.57 10.64 -2.99
CA PHE A 111 9.36 10.03 -4.06
C PHE A 111 8.62 10.13 -5.40
N ILE A 112 9.36 10.26 -6.50
CA ILE A 112 8.88 9.87 -7.82
C ILE A 112 9.26 8.41 -8.03
N VAL A 113 8.26 7.58 -8.31
CA VAL A 113 8.42 6.18 -8.68
C VAL A 113 8.19 6.02 -10.19
N ARG A 114 9.06 5.25 -10.85
CA ARG A 114 8.91 4.85 -12.26
C ARG A 114 9.17 3.35 -12.40
N TYR A 115 8.25 2.63 -13.03
CA TYR A 115 8.37 1.21 -13.34
C TYR A 115 8.55 0.97 -14.84
N ASN A 116 9.42 0.03 -15.20
CA ASN A 116 9.63 -0.45 -16.58
C ASN A 116 9.91 0.65 -17.62
N THR A 117 10.41 1.81 -17.20
CA THR A 117 10.77 2.91 -18.09
C THR A 117 11.94 3.72 -17.54
N THR A 118 12.70 4.31 -18.47
CA THR A 118 13.70 5.34 -18.21
C THR A 118 13.41 6.62 -18.98
N ASP A 119 12.30 6.69 -19.71
CA ASP A 119 11.94 7.86 -20.51
C ASP A 119 11.42 8.97 -19.58
N PRO A 120 12.07 10.15 -19.54
CA PRO A 120 11.59 11.28 -18.74
C PRO A 120 10.22 11.83 -19.18
N ALA A 121 9.74 11.46 -20.38
CA ALA A 121 8.43 11.86 -20.87
C ALA A 121 7.28 11.02 -20.28
N ASP A 122 7.58 9.85 -19.71
CA ASP A 122 6.57 9.01 -19.06
C ASP A 122 6.06 9.65 -17.76
N PRO A 123 4.77 9.46 -17.42
CA PRO A 123 4.17 10.12 -16.26
C PRO A 123 4.80 9.64 -14.95
N ASP A 124 5.14 10.60 -14.10
CA ASP A 124 5.62 10.34 -12.75
C ASP A 124 4.50 9.80 -11.86
N THR A 125 4.79 8.74 -11.11
CA THR A 125 3.93 8.34 -9.98
C THR A 125 4.51 8.93 -8.70
N SER A 126 3.74 9.78 -8.02
CA SER A 126 4.09 10.28 -6.70
C SER A 126 3.88 9.19 -5.65
N MET A 127 4.80 9.08 -4.71
CA MET A 127 4.72 8.17 -3.58
C MET A 127 5.11 8.90 -2.30
N ASP A 128 4.13 9.12 -1.44
CA ASP A 128 4.30 9.73 -0.13
C ASP A 128 4.35 8.62 0.92
N VAL A 129 5.45 8.52 1.66
CA VAL A 129 5.50 7.62 2.83
C VAL A 129 4.93 8.41 3.99
N VAL A 130 3.64 8.24 4.28
CA VAL A 130 2.93 9.09 5.25
C VAL A 130 3.17 8.65 6.69
N GLN A 131 3.41 7.36 6.90
CA GLN A 131 3.78 6.82 8.21
C GLN A 131 4.59 5.53 8.05
N THR A 132 5.68 5.38 8.81
CA THR A 132 6.40 4.11 8.90
C THR A 132 7.14 3.99 10.23
N ASP A 133 7.26 2.76 10.72
CA ASP A 133 8.18 2.42 11.81
C ASP A 133 9.46 1.73 11.30
N TYR A 134 9.60 1.61 9.97
CA TYR A 134 10.65 0.93 9.22
C TYR A 134 10.75 -0.60 9.42
N LEU A 135 10.30 -1.09 10.57
CA LEU A 135 10.53 -2.45 11.05
C LEU A 135 9.35 -3.39 10.85
N ASN A 136 8.13 -2.86 10.82
CA ASN A 136 6.92 -3.67 10.76
C ASN A 136 5.98 -3.21 9.66
N TYR A 137 5.80 -1.90 9.45
CA TYR A 137 4.85 -1.39 8.46
C TYR A 137 5.25 -0.04 7.87
N ALA A 138 4.67 0.26 6.71
CA ALA A 138 4.55 1.60 6.20
C ALA A 138 3.15 1.80 5.60
N ILE A 139 2.69 3.04 5.60
CA ILE A 139 1.50 3.50 4.92
C ILE A 139 1.98 4.46 3.84
N VAL A 140 1.60 4.16 2.61
CA VAL A 140 2.05 4.83 1.41
C VAL A 140 0.85 5.40 0.69
N TYR A 141 0.95 6.64 0.24
CA TYR A 141 -0.12 7.37 -0.43
C TYR A 141 0.36 7.89 -1.78
N SER A 142 -0.51 7.85 -2.77
CA SER A 142 -0.29 8.47 -4.08
C SER A 142 -1.56 9.19 -4.48
N CYS A 143 -1.44 10.47 -4.82
CA CYS A 143 -2.57 11.22 -5.32
C CYS A 143 -2.13 12.25 -6.34
N ASN A 144 -2.84 12.26 -7.47
CA ASN A 144 -2.60 13.19 -8.55
C ASN A 144 -3.93 13.81 -9.02
N PRO A 145 -4.03 15.15 -9.12
CA PRO A 145 -5.20 15.78 -9.69
C PRO A 145 -5.32 15.44 -11.17
N VAL A 146 -6.49 14.91 -11.56
CA VAL A 146 -6.86 14.67 -12.97
C VAL A 146 -7.49 15.93 -13.56
N ASN A 147 -8.29 16.63 -12.76
CA ASN A 147 -8.86 17.94 -13.07
C ASN A 147 -9.13 18.72 -11.76
N THR A 148 -9.86 19.83 -11.83
CA THR A 148 -10.13 20.70 -10.67
C THR A 148 -10.97 20.05 -9.55
N THR A 149 -11.67 18.95 -9.84
CA THR A 149 -12.63 18.30 -8.93
C THR A 149 -12.42 16.79 -8.79
N THR A 150 -11.43 16.24 -9.48
CA THR A 150 -11.18 14.80 -9.56
C THR A 150 -9.71 14.53 -9.36
N VAL A 151 -9.40 13.59 -8.46
CA VAL A 151 -8.06 13.05 -8.27
C VAL A 151 -8.04 11.57 -8.63
N SER A 152 -6.87 11.11 -9.05
CA SER A 152 -6.49 9.70 -9.09
C SER A 152 -5.75 9.43 -7.78
N GLU A 153 -6.31 8.55 -6.95
CA GLU A 153 -5.91 8.36 -5.57
C GLU A 153 -5.71 6.87 -5.28
N PHE A 154 -4.56 6.56 -4.70
CA PHE A 154 -4.16 5.22 -4.31
C PHE A 154 -3.49 5.28 -2.94
N ALA A 155 -3.64 4.20 -2.18
CA ALA A 155 -2.94 4.03 -0.93
C ALA A 155 -2.63 2.56 -0.70
N TRP A 156 -1.50 2.29 -0.08
CA TRP A 156 -1.05 0.95 0.24
C TRP A 156 -0.59 0.88 1.70
N ILE A 157 -0.99 -0.18 2.36
CA ILE A 157 -0.44 -0.58 3.65
C ILE A 157 0.50 -1.74 3.36
N ILE A 158 1.78 -1.52 3.60
CA ILE A 158 2.82 -2.51 3.38
C ILE A 158 3.43 -2.96 4.71
N SER A 159 3.93 -4.20 4.76
CA SER A 159 4.52 -4.79 5.97
C SER A 159 5.80 -5.55 5.68
N ARG A 160 6.66 -5.71 6.69
CA ARG A 160 7.86 -6.56 6.61
C ARG A 160 7.53 -8.06 6.67
N GLU A 161 6.32 -8.42 7.10
CA GLU A 161 5.81 -9.80 7.20
C GLU A 161 4.50 -9.92 6.39
N PRO A 162 4.19 -11.08 5.79
CA PRO A 162 2.97 -11.28 4.99
C PRO A 162 1.69 -11.26 5.85
N VAL A 163 1.81 -11.37 7.18
CA VAL A 163 0.69 -11.32 8.12
C VAL A 163 1.01 -10.33 9.22
N LEU A 164 0.12 -9.36 9.43
CA LEU A 164 0.28 -8.36 10.48
C LEU A 164 0.11 -8.95 11.88
N LYS A 165 1.02 -8.59 12.78
CA LYS A 165 0.84 -8.79 14.22
C LYS A 165 -0.30 -7.91 14.73
N LYS A 166 -1.07 -8.41 15.71
CA LYS A 166 -2.24 -7.70 16.26
C LYS A 166 -1.93 -6.24 16.62
N HIS A 167 -0.86 -6.00 17.37
CA HIS A 167 -0.47 -4.64 17.76
C HIS A 167 -0.22 -3.72 16.55
N THR A 168 0.49 -4.21 15.53
CA THR A 168 0.75 -3.44 14.30
C THR A 168 -0.55 -3.14 13.56
N ALA A 169 -1.46 -4.11 13.46
CA ALA A 169 -2.77 -3.91 12.86
C ALA A 169 -3.60 -2.85 13.61
N ASP A 170 -3.57 -2.84 14.94
CA ASP A 170 -4.28 -1.85 15.76
C ASP A 170 -3.74 -0.43 15.52
N LEU A 171 -2.42 -0.26 15.38
CA LEU A 171 -1.80 1.03 15.04
C LEU A 171 -2.20 1.51 13.64
N ILE A 172 -2.17 0.61 12.65
CA ILE A 172 -2.55 0.92 11.27
C ILE A 172 -4.03 1.34 11.22
N ASN A 173 -4.92 0.57 11.85
CA ASN A 173 -6.36 0.87 11.84
C ASN A 173 -6.64 2.24 12.49
N LYS A 174 -5.97 2.58 13.59
CA LYS A 174 -6.11 3.91 14.20
C LYS A 174 -5.72 5.04 13.25
N PHE A 175 -4.66 4.87 12.45
CA PHE A 175 -4.27 5.87 11.45
C PHE A 175 -5.30 5.94 10.31
N VAL A 176 -5.69 4.79 9.77
CA VAL A 176 -6.68 4.68 8.69
C VAL A 176 -8.01 5.34 9.06
N ASP A 177 -8.52 5.08 10.27
CA ASP A 177 -9.80 5.61 10.73
C ASP A 177 -9.79 7.14 10.87
N VAL A 178 -8.63 7.74 11.17
CA VAL A 178 -8.47 9.18 11.31
C VAL A 178 -8.34 9.86 9.94
N HIS A 179 -7.48 9.33 9.06
CA HIS A 179 -7.09 10.02 7.83
C HIS A 179 -7.88 9.59 6.60
N PHE A 180 -8.28 8.31 6.51
CA PHE A 180 -8.98 7.73 5.37
C PHE A 180 -10.47 7.49 5.71
N ASN A 181 -11.17 8.55 6.10
CA ASN A 181 -12.52 8.46 6.68
C ASN A 181 -13.68 8.78 5.70
N HIS A 182 -13.38 9.10 4.44
CA HIS A 182 -14.38 9.33 3.41
C HIS A 182 -15.06 8.02 2.93
N PRO A 183 -16.34 8.05 2.49
CA PRO A 183 -17.09 6.84 2.10
C PRO A 183 -16.46 6.00 0.98
N GLU A 184 -15.67 6.62 0.12
CA GLU A 184 -14.90 5.99 -0.95
C GLU A 184 -13.66 5.25 -0.46
N HIS A 185 -13.15 5.54 0.74
CA HIS A 185 -11.93 4.95 1.29
C HIS A 185 -12.16 3.54 1.83
N LYS A 186 -12.60 2.67 0.93
CA LYS A 186 -12.73 1.24 1.19
C LYS A 186 -11.37 0.60 0.98
N TRP A 187 -11.04 -0.37 1.81
CA TRP A 187 -9.77 -1.08 1.73
C TRP A 187 -10.00 -2.52 1.29
N ARG A 188 -9.23 -2.96 0.30
CA ARG A 188 -9.11 -4.35 -0.09
C ARG A 188 -7.92 -4.97 0.63
N THR A 189 -8.07 -6.21 1.09
CA THR A 189 -6.93 -7.02 1.56
C THR A 189 -6.24 -7.66 0.37
N THR A 190 -4.91 -7.61 0.35
CA THR A 190 -4.08 -8.23 -0.67
C THR A 190 -3.67 -9.62 -0.18
N GLU A 191 -3.91 -10.65 -0.98
CA GLU A 191 -3.62 -12.04 -0.61
C GLU A 191 -2.09 -12.26 -0.55
N GLN A 192 -1.62 -12.91 0.52
CA GLN A 192 -0.18 -13.14 0.78
C GLN A 192 0.09 -14.55 1.34
N SER A 193 -0.91 -15.43 1.40
CA SER A 193 -0.76 -16.77 1.95
C SER A 193 0.00 -17.71 1.02
N ASP A 194 0.81 -18.57 1.62
CA ASP A 194 1.58 -19.61 0.91
C ASP A 194 0.69 -20.60 0.12
N LYS A 195 -0.62 -20.64 0.43
CA LYS A 195 -1.59 -21.47 -0.29
C LYS A 195 -1.85 -20.93 -1.70
N THR A 196 -1.88 -19.61 -1.85
CA THR A 196 -2.26 -18.94 -3.11
C THR A 196 -1.04 -18.35 -3.81
N CYS A 197 -0.09 -17.81 -3.05
CA CYS A 197 1.07 -17.11 -3.59
C CYS A 197 2.18 -18.08 -4.00
N LYS A 198 2.54 -18.05 -5.28
CA LYS A 198 3.67 -18.81 -5.81
C LYS A 198 5.00 -18.28 -5.27
N PRO A 199 6.02 -19.14 -5.08
CA PRO A 199 7.36 -18.69 -4.75
C PRO A 199 7.91 -17.71 -5.80
N ASN A 200 8.62 -16.68 -5.35
CA ASN A 200 9.27 -15.70 -6.21
C ASN A 200 10.76 -15.56 -5.88
N THR A 201 11.49 -14.84 -6.72
CA THR A 201 12.94 -14.66 -6.62
C THR A 201 13.36 -13.47 -5.76
N LEU A 202 12.41 -12.73 -5.17
CA LEU A 202 12.75 -11.61 -4.29
C LEU A 202 13.50 -12.13 -3.06
N PRO A 203 14.52 -11.40 -2.57
CA PRO A 203 15.22 -11.76 -1.34
C PRO A 203 14.24 -11.99 -0.19
N PRO A 204 14.52 -12.93 0.74
CA PRO A 204 13.68 -13.10 1.92
C PRO A 204 13.69 -11.82 2.76
N SER A 205 12.57 -11.55 3.45
CA SER A 205 12.49 -10.42 4.39
C SER A 205 13.62 -10.47 5.42
N SER A 206 14.12 -9.31 5.83
CA SER A 206 15.16 -9.21 6.86
C SER A 206 14.74 -9.86 8.20
N ALA A 207 13.43 -9.94 8.47
CA ALA A 207 12.89 -10.71 9.58
C ALA A 207 13.07 -12.23 9.40
N ALA A 208 12.84 -12.76 8.19
CA ALA A 208 13.08 -14.17 7.86
C ALA A 208 14.57 -14.53 7.95
N ILE A 209 15.47 -13.61 7.58
CA ILE A 209 16.93 -13.76 7.77
C ILE A 209 17.28 -13.83 9.26
N ARG A 210 16.64 -13.01 10.12
CA ARG A 210 16.85 -13.12 11.58
C ARG A 210 16.40 -14.48 12.10
N THR A 211 15.27 -15.02 11.62
CA THR A 211 14.76 -16.33 12.08
C THR A 211 15.69 -17.49 11.68
N THR A 212 16.26 -17.48 10.46
CA THR A 212 17.22 -18.51 10.01
C THR A 212 18.58 -18.39 10.69
N LEU A 213 19.05 -17.17 10.97
CA LEU A 213 20.26 -16.97 11.77
C LEU A 213 20.04 -17.43 13.22
N TYR A 214 18.88 -17.15 13.80
CA TYR A 214 18.54 -17.59 15.15
C TYR A 214 18.46 -19.12 15.25
N SER A 215 17.80 -19.79 14.28
CA SER A 215 17.76 -21.25 14.24
C SER A 215 19.15 -21.87 14.02
N SER A 216 19.98 -21.26 13.17
CA SER A 216 21.37 -21.71 12.94
C SER A 216 22.23 -21.55 14.20
N LEU A 217 22.13 -20.43 14.91
CA LEU A 217 22.83 -20.20 16.17
C LEU A 217 22.35 -21.16 17.28
N VAL A 218 21.04 -21.46 17.34
CA VAL A 218 20.49 -22.46 18.26
C VAL A 218 21.02 -23.86 17.93
N GLN A 219 21.09 -24.24 16.66
CA GLN A 219 21.67 -25.53 16.27
C GLN A 219 23.17 -25.62 16.61
N ILE A 220 23.94 -24.56 16.38
CA ILE A 220 25.37 -24.51 16.71
C ILE A 220 25.60 -24.59 18.23
N THR A 221 24.80 -23.88 19.02
CA THR A 221 24.90 -23.93 20.49
C THR A 221 24.49 -25.29 21.06
N VAL A 222 23.44 -25.92 20.53
CA VAL A 222 23.05 -27.29 20.90
C VAL A 222 24.14 -28.29 20.52
N ALA A 223 24.75 -28.18 19.33
CA ALA A 223 25.85 -29.05 18.92
C ALA A 223 27.08 -28.91 19.84
N LEU A 224 27.42 -27.68 20.25
CA LEU A 224 28.50 -27.41 21.20
C LEU A 224 28.21 -27.94 22.61
N LEU A 225 26.95 -27.90 23.06
CA LEU A 225 26.52 -28.48 24.34
C LEU A 225 26.59 -30.02 24.31
N VAL A 226 26.13 -30.65 23.23
CA VAL A 226 26.21 -32.10 23.05
C VAL A 226 27.67 -32.58 22.99
N ALA A 227 28.54 -31.85 22.29
CA ALA A 227 29.98 -32.16 22.24
C ALA A 227 30.65 -32.09 23.62
N LYS A 228 30.21 -31.17 24.50
CA LYS A 228 30.69 -31.06 25.88
C LYS A 228 30.17 -32.16 26.82
N MET A 229 29.06 -32.83 26.48
CA MET A 229 28.52 -33.94 27.27
C MET A 229 29.09 -35.31 26.85
N LEU A 230 29.78 -35.38 25.70
CA LEU A 230 30.40 -36.59 25.16
C LEU A 230 31.92 -36.66 25.43
N LEU A 231 32.46 -35.73 26.21
CA LEU A 231 33.83 -35.68 26.74
C LEU A 231 33.78 -35.74 28.28
#